data_AF-A0A0Q6JP31-F1
#
_entry.id   AF-A0A0Q6JP31-F1
#
_cell.length_a   1.000
_cell.length_b   1.000
_cell.length_c   1.000
_cell.angle_alpha   90.00
_cell.angle_beta   90.00
_cell.angle_gamma   90.00
#
_symmetry.space_group_name_H-M   'P 1'
#
loop_
_entity.id
_entity.type
_entity.pdbx_description
1 polymer ?
#
loop_
_entity_poly.entity_id
_entity_poly.type
_entity_poly.pdbx_seq_one_letter_code
_entity_poly.pdbx_strand_id
1 'polypeptide(L)'
;MRHGLAAAGVLAAATVTLTSCAGGTDTTTASTTTAAPTTTTSAAPATPTVSEDQAQSLCTDLEAQLSNWRVQGPTVGRGGLNILVQTWAARYGLNAAVIQNRGIVDTAATDACSDVRSQVVDILEIPDLASGLVGL
;
A
#
# COMPACT_ATOMS: atom_id res chain seq x y z
N MET A 1 12.18 -39.26 7.99
CA MET A 1 13.36 -39.15 7.11
C MET A 1 13.68 -37.67 6.97
N ARG A 2 14.87 -37.27 7.44
CA ARG A 2 15.33 -35.89 7.55
C ARG A 2 16.20 -35.59 6.33
N HIS A 3 15.73 -34.74 5.41
CA HIS A 3 16.53 -34.23 4.32
C HIS A 3 16.70 -32.73 4.53
N GLY A 4 17.89 -32.35 5.00
CA GLY A 4 18.35 -30.97 5.01
C GLY A 4 18.93 -30.62 3.64
N LEU A 5 18.83 -29.34 3.28
CA LEU A 5 19.76 -28.66 2.41
C LEU A 5 19.74 -27.17 2.78
N ALA A 6 20.88 -26.70 3.24
CA ALA A 6 21.19 -25.30 3.48
C ALA A 6 21.64 -24.65 2.17
N ALA A 7 21.24 -23.41 1.94
CA ALA A 7 21.89 -22.52 0.98
C ALA A 7 21.93 -21.11 1.57
N ALA A 8 23.14 -20.68 1.93
CA ALA A 8 23.45 -19.33 2.38
C ALA A 8 23.61 -18.42 1.16
N GLY A 9 22.86 -17.32 1.12
CA GLY A 9 23.02 -16.24 0.14
C GLY A 9 23.42 -14.96 0.85
N VAL A 10 24.71 -14.60 0.75
CA VAL A 10 25.24 -13.30 1.15
C VAL A 10 24.98 -12.32 0.01
N LEU A 11 24.32 -11.19 0.29
CA LEU A 11 24.24 -10.06 -0.64
C LEU A 11 24.50 -8.75 0.11
N ALA A 12 25.29 -7.91 -0.55
CA ALA A 12 26.13 -6.87 -0.01
C ALA A 12 25.38 -5.60 0.41
N ALA A 13 25.90 -4.93 1.43
CA ALA A 13 25.48 -3.61 1.87
C ALA A 13 25.91 -2.54 0.83
N ALA A 14 24.94 -1.83 0.26
CA ALA A 14 25.18 -0.62 -0.51
C ALA A 14 25.00 0.59 0.42
N THR A 15 26.09 1.32 0.66
CA THR A 15 26.10 2.60 1.36
C THR A 15 25.75 3.71 0.38
N VAL A 16 24.71 4.50 0.67
CA VAL A 16 24.37 5.69 -0.10
C VAL A 16 24.83 6.92 0.69
N THR A 17 25.78 7.67 0.13
CA THR A 17 26.22 8.96 0.64
C THR A 17 25.28 10.05 0.12
N LEU A 18 24.66 10.82 1.02
CA LEU A 18 23.91 12.02 0.65
C LEU A 18 24.90 13.18 0.46
N THR A 19 24.95 13.72 -0.77
CA THR A 19 25.64 14.98 -1.08
C THR A 19 24.74 16.14 -0.70
N SER A 20 25.14 16.94 0.29
CA SER A 20 24.47 18.19 0.67
C SER A 20 24.95 19.33 -0.23
N CYS A 21 24.02 19.97 -0.94
CA CYS A 21 24.31 21.22 -1.63
C CYS A 21 23.86 22.38 -0.75
N ALA A 22 24.83 23.10 -0.20
CA ALA A 22 24.66 24.41 0.41
C ALA A 22 24.71 25.49 -0.67
N GLY A 23 23.87 26.51 -0.57
CA GLY A 23 24.02 27.73 -1.36
C GLY A 23 22.75 28.56 -1.41
N GLY A 24 22.79 29.75 -0.79
CA GLY A 24 21.75 30.77 -0.96
C GLY A 24 21.62 31.72 0.23
N THR A 25 22.68 32.47 0.54
CA THR A 25 22.56 33.70 1.34
C THR A 25 22.04 34.79 0.40
N ASP A 26 20.86 35.34 0.66
CA ASP A 26 20.51 36.67 0.20
C ASP A 26 19.90 37.47 1.36
N THR A 27 20.64 38.51 1.72
CA THR A 27 20.29 39.50 2.73
C THR A 27 19.62 40.68 2.02
N THR A 28 18.56 41.20 2.66
CA THR A 28 17.96 42.55 2.50
C THR A 28 16.84 42.69 1.45
N THR A 29 15.62 42.98 1.91
CA THR A 29 15.04 44.35 1.92
C THR A 29 13.60 44.28 2.38
N ALA A 30 13.27 45.00 3.46
CA ALA A 30 11.90 45.25 3.85
C ALA A 30 11.24 46.20 2.83
N SER A 31 10.09 45.82 2.29
CA SER A 31 9.23 46.70 1.52
C SER A 31 7.78 46.43 1.90
N THR A 32 7.19 47.42 2.55
CA THR A 32 5.78 47.54 2.92
C THR A 32 4.90 47.56 1.67
N THR A 33 4.00 46.58 1.52
CA THR A 33 2.86 46.70 0.59
C THR A 33 1.63 45.97 1.12
N THR A 34 0.53 46.72 1.24
CA THR A 34 -0.90 46.37 1.26
C THR A 34 -1.30 44.90 1.43
N ALA A 35 -1.99 44.61 2.53
CA ALA A 35 -2.64 43.33 2.80
C ALA A 35 -3.77 43.05 1.78
N ALA A 36 -3.55 42.10 0.89
CA ALA A 36 -4.62 41.42 0.15
C ALA A 36 -5.37 40.45 1.09
N PRO A 37 -6.68 40.19 0.87
CA PRO A 37 -7.40 39.22 1.67
C PRO A 37 -6.75 37.85 1.50
N THR A 38 -6.28 37.28 2.61
CA THR A 38 -5.78 35.91 2.68
C THR A 38 -6.94 34.95 2.47
N THR A 39 -7.12 34.46 1.24
CA THR A 39 -7.84 33.21 1.01
C THR A 39 -7.05 32.10 1.68
N THR A 40 -7.46 31.71 2.88
CA THR A 40 -7.04 30.47 3.52
C THR A 40 -7.50 29.33 2.63
N THR A 41 -6.61 28.88 1.73
CA THR A 41 -6.78 27.61 1.04
C THR A 41 -6.69 26.54 2.12
N SER A 42 -7.84 26.01 2.52
CA SER A 42 -7.93 24.81 3.33
C SER A 42 -7.16 23.72 2.57
N ALA A 43 -5.96 23.38 3.04
CA ALA A 43 -5.21 22.27 2.46
C ALA A 43 -6.11 21.03 2.52
N ALA A 44 -6.43 20.46 1.36
CA ALA A 44 -7.14 19.20 1.31
C ALA A 44 -6.35 18.17 2.14
N PRO A 45 -7.00 17.36 2.99
CA PRO A 45 -6.31 16.32 3.73
C PRO A 45 -5.53 15.46 2.74
N ALA A 46 -4.24 15.26 3.00
CA ALA A 46 -3.41 14.40 2.18
C ALA A 46 -4.04 13.01 2.18
N THR A 47 -4.49 12.54 1.02
CA THR A 47 -4.93 11.16 0.86
C THR A 47 -3.73 10.27 1.21
N PRO A 48 -3.87 9.33 2.15
CA PRO A 48 -2.79 8.40 2.46
C PRO A 48 -2.40 7.64 1.19
N THR A 49 -1.15 7.81 0.77
CA THR A 49 -0.63 7.20 -0.45
C THR A 49 -0.01 5.84 -0.12
N VAL A 50 -0.44 4.79 -0.82
CA VAL A 50 0.23 3.48 -0.78
C VAL A 50 1.51 3.59 -1.61
N SER A 51 2.67 3.26 -1.03
CA SER A 51 3.91 3.20 -1.82
C SER A 51 3.95 1.94 -2.68
N GLU A 52 4.78 1.94 -3.72
CA GLU A 52 4.96 0.78 -4.62
C GLU A 52 5.31 -0.51 -3.85
N ASP A 53 6.26 -0.44 -2.91
CA ASP A 53 6.62 -1.60 -2.08
C ASP A 53 5.45 -2.14 -1.24
N GLN A 54 4.58 -1.26 -0.74
CA GLN A 54 3.41 -1.66 0.05
C GLN A 54 2.38 -2.35 -0.85
N ALA A 55 2.15 -1.82 -2.05
CA ALA A 55 1.28 -2.44 -3.04
C ALA A 55 1.81 -3.80 -3.50
N GLN A 56 3.13 -3.91 -3.71
CA GLN A 56 3.79 -5.16 -4.09
C GLN A 56 3.70 -6.23 -2.98
N SER A 57 3.80 -5.84 -1.71
CA SER A 57 3.56 -6.78 -0.60
C SER A 57 2.12 -7.29 -0.59
N LEU A 58 1.12 -6.43 -0.83
CA LEU A 58 -0.28 -6.87 -0.95
C LEU A 58 -0.42 -7.87 -2.09
N CYS A 59 0.17 -7.58 -3.24
CA CYS A 59 0.15 -8.45 -4.39
C CYS A 59 0.70 -9.85 -4.09
N THR A 60 1.90 -9.89 -3.50
CA THR A 60 2.58 -11.13 -3.14
C THR A 60 1.73 -11.98 -2.20
N ASP A 61 1.13 -11.35 -1.19
CA ASP A 61 0.28 -12.02 -0.22
C ASP A 61 -1.02 -12.56 -0.89
N LEU A 62 -1.63 -11.81 -1.83
CA LEU A 62 -2.80 -12.27 -2.59
C LEU A 62 -2.48 -13.46 -3.49
N GLU A 63 -1.36 -13.39 -4.23
CA GLU A 63 -0.92 -14.46 -5.14
C GLU A 63 -0.71 -15.77 -4.39
N ALA A 64 -0.08 -15.69 -3.21
CA ALA A 64 0.16 -16.85 -2.35
C ALA A 64 -1.13 -17.57 -1.91
N GLN A 65 -2.27 -16.88 -1.90
CA GLN A 65 -3.55 -17.45 -1.48
C GLN A 65 -4.36 -18.07 -2.63
N LEU A 66 -4.06 -17.74 -3.88
CA LEU A 66 -4.89 -18.14 -5.02
C LEU A 66 -5.13 -19.65 -5.10
N SER A 67 -4.09 -20.46 -4.89
CA SER A 67 -4.24 -21.92 -4.90
C SER A 67 -5.12 -22.42 -3.76
N ASN A 68 -4.96 -21.85 -2.56
CA ASN A 68 -5.74 -22.23 -1.39
C ASN A 68 -7.22 -21.85 -1.57
N TRP A 69 -7.51 -20.65 -2.03
CA TRP A 69 -8.89 -20.19 -2.24
C TRP A 69 -9.61 -20.95 -3.35
N ARG A 70 -8.90 -21.41 -4.41
CA ARG A 70 -9.48 -22.33 -5.40
C ARG A 70 -9.90 -23.67 -4.81
N VAL A 71 -9.16 -24.18 -3.82
CA VAL A 71 -9.47 -25.45 -3.16
C VAL A 71 -10.58 -25.30 -2.12
N GLN A 72 -10.53 -24.23 -1.33
CA GLN A 72 -11.46 -24.01 -0.21
C GLN A 72 -12.77 -23.34 -0.63
N GLY A 73 -12.78 -22.66 -1.78
CA GLY A 73 -13.93 -21.95 -2.32
C GLY A 73 -14.14 -20.54 -1.74
N PRO A 74 -15.12 -19.80 -2.29
CA PRO A 74 -15.29 -18.36 -2.06
C PRO A 74 -15.64 -18.00 -0.62
N THR A 75 -16.42 -18.83 0.09
CA THR A 75 -16.82 -18.54 1.48
C THR A 75 -15.61 -18.43 2.42
N VAL A 76 -14.68 -19.39 2.34
CA VAL A 76 -13.44 -19.35 3.13
C VAL A 76 -12.53 -18.25 2.60
N GLY A 77 -12.44 -18.10 1.27
CA GLY A 77 -11.56 -17.13 0.65
C GLY A 77 -11.91 -15.67 0.97
N ARG A 78 -13.19 -15.29 1.05
CA ARG A 78 -13.61 -13.93 1.45
C ARG A 78 -13.19 -13.59 2.88
N GLY A 79 -13.34 -14.54 3.81
CA GLY A 79 -12.82 -14.39 5.16
C GLY A 79 -11.29 -14.24 5.17
N GLY A 80 -10.60 -15.03 4.37
CA GLY A 80 -9.16 -14.94 4.17
C GLY A 80 -8.70 -13.59 3.62
N LEU A 81 -9.40 -13.04 2.61
CA LEU A 81 -9.13 -11.72 2.05
C LEU A 81 -9.23 -10.63 3.11
N ASN A 82 -10.28 -10.65 3.94
CA ASN A 82 -10.46 -9.66 5.00
C ASN A 82 -9.29 -9.67 5.99
N ILE A 83 -8.87 -10.87 6.44
CA ILE A 83 -7.74 -11.04 7.36
C ILE A 83 -6.42 -10.57 6.71
N LEU A 84 -6.19 -10.93 5.44
CA LEU A 84 -5.00 -10.55 4.69
C LEU A 84 -4.88 -9.03 4.59
N VAL A 85 -5.95 -8.35 4.20
CA VAL A 85 -5.96 -6.89 4.04
C VAL A 85 -5.82 -6.17 5.37
N GLN A 86 -6.46 -6.65 6.44
CA GLN A 86 -6.26 -6.09 7.79
C GLN A 86 -4.80 -6.26 8.24
N THR A 87 -4.19 -7.41 7.97
CA THR A 87 -2.79 -7.67 8.30
C THR A 87 -1.85 -6.75 7.51
N TRP A 88 -2.09 -6.61 6.21
CA TRP A 88 -1.34 -5.70 5.35
C TRP A 88 -1.48 -4.25 5.82
N ALA A 89 -2.70 -3.80 6.10
CA ALA A 89 -2.95 -2.44 6.56
C ALA A 89 -2.30 -2.16 7.92
N ALA A 90 -2.34 -3.13 8.85
CA ALA A 90 -1.67 -3.01 10.14
C ALA A 90 -0.14 -2.96 10.00
N ARG A 91 0.44 -3.79 9.13
CA ARG A 91 1.90 -3.84 8.88
C ARG A 91 2.46 -2.48 8.45
N TYR A 92 1.71 -1.73 7.63
CA TYR A 92 2.16 -0.47 7.06
C TYR A 92 1.50 0.78 7.67
N GLY A 93 0.68 0.62 8.72
CA GLY A 93 -0.01 1.74 9.35
C GLY A 93 -1.12 2.36 8.49
N LEU A 94 -1.66 1.62 7.51
CA LEU A 94 -2.71 2.05 6.61
C LEU A 94 -4.14 1.82 7.13
N ASN A 95 -4.32 1.35 8.37
CA ASN A 95 -5.65 1.03 8.91
C ASN A 95 -6.66 2.17 8.75
N ALA A 96 -6.27 3.39 9.17
CA ALA A 96 -7.15 4.56 9.06
C ALA A 96 -7.47 4.90 7.60
N ALA A 97 -6.50 4.73 6.69
CA ALA A 97 -6.66 4.94 5.25
C ALA A 97 -7.70 3.99 4.66
N VAL A 98 -7.58 2.69 4.98
CA VAL A 98 -8.46 1.64 4.48
C VAL A 98 -9.88 1.80 5.05
N ILE A 99 -10.03 2.24 6.31
CA ILE A 99 -11.34 2.55 6.91
C ILE A 99 -12.00 3.72 6.19
N GLN A 100 -11.24 4.79 5.93
CA GLN A 100 -11.75 5.98 5.25
C GLN A 100 -12.09 5.72 3.79
N ASN A 101 -11.28 4.92 3.09
CA ASN A 101 -11.47 4.57 1.70
C ASN A 101 -10.98 3.14 1.43
N ARG A 102 -11.90 2.17 1.46
CA ARG A 102 -11.58 0.76 1.17
C ARG A 102 -11.09 0.54 -0.27
N GLY A 103 -11.44 1.43 -1.21
CA GLY A 103 -11.00 1.38 -2.61
C GLY A 103 -9.49 1.50 -2.78
N ILE A 104 -8.76 1.96 -1.75
CA ILE A 104 -7.29 1.99 -1.75
C ILE A 104 -6.68 0.59 -1.94
N VAL A 105 -7.35 -0.46 -1.46
CA VAL A 105 -6.90 -1.85 -1.58
C VAL A 105 -6.98 -2.32 -3.03
N ASP A 106 -8.09 -2.00 -3.69
CA ASP A 106 -8.31 -2.35 -5.09
C ASP A 106 -7.37 -1.58 -6.03
N THR A 107 -7.14 -0.30 -5.72
CA THR A 107 -6.18 0.55 -6.44
C THR A 107 -4.76 0.00 -6.30
N ALA A 108 -4.30 -0.26 -5.07
CA ALA A 108 -2.97 -0.81 -4.82
C ALA A 108 -2.76 -2.16 -5.53
N ALA A 109 -3.75 -3.06 -5.51
CA ALA A 109 -3.66 -4.33 -6.20
C ALA A 109 -3.69 -4.17 -7.73
N THR A 110 -4.45 -3.21 -8.25
CA THR A 110 -4.47 -2.90 -9.70
C THR A 110 -3.13 -2.38 -10.17
N ASP A 111 -2.53 -1.46 -9.41
CA ASP A 111 -1.25 -0.84 -9.73
C ASP A 111 -0.09 -1.84 -9.68
N ALA A 112 -0.10 -2.76 -8.70
CA ALA A 112 0.95 -3.76 -8.54
C ALA A 112 0.75 -5.02 -9.40
N CYS A 113 -0.47 -5.55 -9.47
CA CYS A 113 -0.77 -6.81 -10.17
C CYS A 113 -2.25 -7.01 -10.51
N SER A 114 -2.71 -6.29 -11.54
CA SER A 114 -4.06 -6.39 -12.09
C SER A 114 -4.52 -7.82 -12.42
N ASP A 115 -3.62 -8.70 -12.89
CA ASP A 115 -3.94 -10.10 -13.19
C ASP A 115 -4.25 -10.92 -11.93
N VAL A 116 -3.48 -10.74 -10.86
CA VAL A 116 -3.71 -11.42 -9.57
C VAL A 116 -4.99 -10.88 -8.94
N ARG A 117 -5.19 -9.56 -8.94
CA ARG A 117 -6.44 -8.94 -8.47
C ARG A 117 -7.65 -9.54 -9.18
N SER A 118 -7.60 -9.65 -10.52
CA SER A 118 -8.71 -10.21 -11.31
C SER A 118 -8.99 -11.66 -10.95
N GLN A 119 -7.95 -12.47 -10.78
CA GLN A 119 -8.11 -13.85 -10.30
C GLN A 119 -8.74 -13.92 -8.91
N VAL A 120 -8.36 -13.03 -7.98
CA VAL A 120 -8.97 -12.98 -6.64
C VAL A 120 -10.45 -12.63 -6.73
N VAL A 121 -10.80 -11.59 -7.47
CA VAL A 121 -12.18 -11.14 -7.70
C VAL A 121 -13.04 -12.28 -8.26
N ASP A 122 -12.52 -13.00 -9.26
CA ASP A 122 -13.20 -14.14 -9.88
C ASP A 122 -13.35 -15.34 -8.92
N ILE A 123 -12.26 -15.77 -8.26
CA ILE A 123 -12.28 -16.92 -7.34
C ILE A 123 -13.20 -16.67 -6.15
N LEU A 124 -13.24 -15.43 -5.67
CA LEU A 124 -14.03 -15.06 -4.50
C LEU A 124 -15.45 -14.66 -4.85
N GLU A 125 -15.79 -14.53 -6.14
CA GLU A 125 -17.10 -14.09 -6.63
C GLU A 125 -17.53 -12.75 -6.00
N ILE A 126 -16.58 -11.81 -5.92
CA ILE A 126 -16.81 -10.44 -5.42
C ILE A 126 -16.64 -9.45 -6.57
N PRO A 127 -17.29 -8.27 -6.54
CA PRO A 127 -17.16 -7.29 -7.62
C PRO A 127 -15.79 -6.58 -7.64
N ASP A 128 -15.17 -6.43 -6.47
CA ASP A 128 -13.87 -5.78 -6.26
C ASP A 128 -13.32 -6.21 -4.89
N LEU A 129 -12.03 -5.97 -4.62
CA LEU A 129 -11.41 -6.39 -3.36
C LEU A 129 -12.01 -5.67 -2.14
N ALA A 130 -12.41 -4.41 -2.29
CA ALA A 130 -12.97 -3.60 -1.20
C ALA A 130 -14.34 -4.13 -0.73
N SER A 131 -15.14 -4.64 -1.66
CA SER A 131 -16.42 -5.30 -1.38
C SER A 131 -16.30 -6.60 -0.55
N GLY A 132 -15.11 -7.20 -0.52
CA GLY A 132 -14.82 -8.37 0.32
C GLY A 132 -14.42 -8.04 1.77
N LEU A 133 -14.27 -6.76 2.12
CA LEU A 133 -13.79 -6.33 3.44
C LEU A 133 -14.94 -6.06 4.41
N VAL A 134 -14.82 -6.57 5.63
CA VAL A 134 -15.83 -6.45 6.68
C VAL A 134 -15.21 -6.09 8.02
N GLY A 135 -15.92 -5.27 8.81
CA GLY A 135 -15.54 -4.96 10.20
C GLY A 135 -14.24 -4.17 10.36
N LEU A 136 -13.85 -3.35 9.38
CA LEU A 136 -12.73 -2.41 9.48
C LEU A 136 -13.14 -1.17 10.26
#